data_AF-C9YV81-F1
#
_entry.id   AF-C9YV81-F1
#
_cell.length_a   1.000
_cell.length_b   1.000
_cell.length_c   1.000
_cell.angle_alpha   90.00
_cell.angle_beta   90.00
_cell.angle_gamma   90.00
#
_symmetry.space_group_name_H-M   'P 1'
#
loop_
_entity.id
_entity.type
_entity.pdbx_description
1 polymer ?
#
loop_
_entity_poly.entity_id
_entity_poly.type
_entity_poly.pdbx_seq_one_letter_code
_entity_poly.pdbx_strand_id
1 'polypeptide(L)' 'MADRFRGAVVPVRDSKVPHGPALCFDTASWTAFIGELKAGHHHRP' A
#
# COMPACT_ATOMS: atom_id res chain seq x y z
N MET A 1 -1.96 -10.13 16.34
CA MET A 1 -2.54 -8.95 15.67
C MET A 1 -2.10 -8.83 14.19
N ALA A 2 -1.75 -9.92 13.49
CA ALA A 2 -1.22 -9.83 12.12
C ALA A 2 -1.94 -10.70 11.07
N ASP A 3 -3.03 -11.38 11.40
CA ASP A 3 -3.81 -12.17 10.45
C ASP A 3 -4.96 -11.34 9.83
N ARG A 4 -4.65 -10.16 9.31
CA ARG A 4 -5.62 -9.33 8.55
C ARG A 4 -5.55 -9.56 7.04
N PHE A 5 -4.46 -10.17 6.56
CA PHE A 5 -4.24 -10.44 5.15
C PHE A 5 -4.33 -11.94 4.92
N ARG A 6 -5.37 -12.37 4.21
CA ARG A 6 -5.58 -13.78 3.85
C ARG A 6 -4.89 -14.16 2.54
N GLY A 7 -4.10 -13.25 1.96
CA GLY A 7 -3.50 -13.37 0.63
C GLY A 7 -2.22 -12.54 0.49
N ALA A 8 -1.78 -12.33 -0.76
CA ALA A 8 -0.57 -11.59 -1.06
C ALA A 8 -0.64 -10.13 -0.54
N VAL A 9 0.51 -9.62 -0.12
CA VAL A 9 0.64 -8.25 0.42
C VAL A 9 1.73 -7.47 -0.29
N VAL A 10 1.58 -6.15 -0.29
CA VAL A 10 2.56 -5.18 -0.78
C VAL A 10 3.14 -4.43 0.43
N PRO A 11 4.42 -4.66 0.80
CA PRO A 11 5.07 -3.92 1.86
C PRO A 11 5.55 -2.55 1.38
N VAL A 12 5.13 -1.48 2.05
CA VAL A 12 5.61 -0.10 1.82
C VAL A 12 6.52 0.29 2.99
N ARG A 13 7.77 0.61 2.66
CA ARG A 13 8.78 1.05 3.63
C ARG A 13 8.99 2.55 3.52
N ASP A 14 9.27 3.17 4.67
CA ASP A 14 9.80 4.51 4.66
C ASP A 14 11.19 4.51 3.99
N SER A 15 11.40 5.42 3.03
CA SER A 15 12.65 5.48 2.28
C SER A 15 13.85 5.92 3.12
N LYS A 16 13.61 6.63 4.24
CA LYS A 16 14.65 7.15 5.14
C LYS A 16 15.03 6.16 6.22
N VAL A 17 14.19 5.17 6.50
CA VAL A 17 14.44 4.07 7.42
C VAL A 17 14.23 2.72 6.72
N PRO A 18 15.08 2.35 5.74
CA PRO A 18 14.87 1.19 4.89
C PRO A 18 14.81 -0.15 5.65
N HIS A 19 15.50 -0.22 6.78
CA HIS A 19 15.51 -1.40 7.66
C HIS A 19 14.41 -1.38 8.73
N GLY A 20 13.57 -0.34 8.76
CA GLY A 20 12.47 -0.19 9.72
C GLY A 20 11.27 -1.10 9.42
N PRO A 21 10.19 -1.00 10.20
CA PRO A 21 8.95 -1.72 9.92
C PRO A 21 8.32 -1.28 8.60
N ALA A 22 7.63 -2.21 7.93
CA ALA A 22 6.87 -1.93 6.72
C ALA A 22 5.37 -1.87 7.02
N LEU A 23 4.66 -0.98 6.34
CA LEU A 23 3.20 -1.00 6.29
C LEU A 23 2.77 -1.95 5.17
N CYS A 24 2.04 -3.01 5.51
CA CYS A 24 1.55 -3.98 4.55
C CYS A 24 0.15 -3.64 4.08
N PHE A 25 -0.08 -3.69 2.77
CA PHE A 25 -1.39 -3.57 2.15
C PHE A 25 -1.76 -4.88 1.44
N ASP A 26 -3.04 -5.21 1.40
CA ASP A 26 -3.52 -6.27 0.52
C ASP A 26 -3.24 -5.90 -0.95
N THR A 27 -2.80 -6.86 -1.76
CA THR A 27 -2.46 -6.61 -3.16
C THR A 27 -3.62 -6.03 -3.98
N ALA A 28 -4.87 -6.45 -3.72
CA ALA A 28 -6.03 -5.91 -4.42
C ALA A 28 -6.28 -4.45 -4.06
N SER A 29 -6.16 -4.12 -2.76
CA SER A 29 -6.29 -2.74 -2.28
C SER A 29 -5.20 -1.82 -2.86
N TRP A 30 -3.94 -2.27 -2.90
CA TRP A 30 -2.84 -1.52 -3.50
C TRP A 30 -3.04 -1.29 -5.00
N THR A 31 -3.51 -2.32 -5.72
CA THR A 31 -3.79 -2.23 -7.16
C THR A 31 -4.88 -1.20 -7.45
N ALA A 32 -5.99 -1.22 -6.69
CA ALA A 32 -7.05 -0.24 -6.82
C ALA A 32 -6.55 1.19 -6.56
N PHE A 33 -5.76 1.38 -5.49
CA PHE A 33 -5.18 2.69 -5.17
C PHE A 33 -4.33 3.26 -6.31
N ILE A 34 -3.42 2.46 -6.88
CA ILE A 34 -2.61 2.90 -8.03
C ILE A 34 -3.49 3.19 -9.26
N GLY A 35 -4.58 2.44 -9.45
CA GLY A 35 -5.58 2.70 -10.48
C GLY A 35 -6.19 4.09 -10.35
N GLU A 36 -6.68 4.45 -9.16
CA GLU A 36 -7.26 5.77 -8.89
C GLU A 36 -6.23 6.91 -9.05
N LEU A 37 -4.98 6.68 -8.62
CA LEU A 37 -3.90 7.65 -8.84
C LEU A 37 -3.70 7.92 -10.34
N LYS A 38 -3.66 6.86 -11.16
CA LYS A 38 -3.47 6.97 -12.62
C LYS A 38 -4.67 7.60 -13.32
N ALA A 39 -5.89 7.36 -12.81
CA ALA A 39 -7.11 8.00 -13.30
C ALA A 39 -7.20 9.49 -12.93
N GLY A 40 -6.31 9.99 -12.06
CA GLY A 40 -6.35 11.37 -11.58
C GLY A 40 -7.40 11.60 -10.49
N HIS A 41 -8.03 10.53 -9.99
CA HIS A 41 -9.06 10.56 -8.94
C HIS A 41 -8.48 10.65 -7.53
N HIS A 42 -7.21 11.05 -7.40
CA HIS A 42 -6.70 11.48 -6.11
C HIS A 42 -7.23 12.87 -5.77
N HIS A 43 -7.43 13.11 -4.49
CA HIS A 43 -7.73 14.44 -3.99
C HIS A 43 -6.55 15.37 -4.31
N ARG A 44 -6.74 16.30 -5.26
CA ARG A 44 -5.88 17.48 -5.42
C ARG A 44 -6.58 18.67 -4.77
N PRO A 45 -5.90 19.42 -3.87
CA PRO A 45 -6.37 20.75 -3.49
C PRO A 45 -6.35 21.71 -4.70
#